data_AF-A0A497P5L3-F1
#
_entry.id   AF-A0A497P5L3-F1
#
_cell.length_a   1.000
_cell.length_b   1.000
_cell.length_c   1.000
_cell.angle_alpha   90.00
_cell.angle_beta   90.00
_cell.angle_gamma   90.00
#
_symmetry.space_group_name_H-M   'P 1'
#
loop_
_entity.id
_entity.type
_entity.pdbx_description
1 polymer ?
#
loop_
_entity_poly.entity_id
_entity_poly.type
_entity_poly.pdbx_seq_one_letter_code
_entity_poly.pdbx_strand_id
1 'polypeptide(L)'
;MEGETSGCYLAKALASLYNFLAELTGARTRLKPVLAVKNKVDFAVAEPLVDYELRFPDFSVEEHRFVGLGFAGSDRVSCVCKARHIVGEGYWPVDVETYDVTGGDVGKVVEKSGRTSCYSKAEIVDDSAEVRVRYDEGVALFTDVILTEKLLEPGDSGSSVWIKVV
;
A
#
# COMPACT_ATOMS: atom_id res chain seq x y z
N MET A 1 -15.13 3.19 -5.68
CA MET A 1 -14.66 3.91 -4.48
C MET A 1 -15.46 5.20 -4.29
N GLU A 2 -16.39 5.20 -3.34
CA GLU A 2 -17.14 6.42 -2.99
C GLU A 2 -16.23 7.31 -2.13
N GLY A 3 -15.71 8.39 -2.71
CA GLY A 3 -14.86 9.32 -1.96
C GLY A 3 -15.65 10.07 -0.89
N GLU A 4 -15.05 10.27 0.28
CA GLU A 4 -15.65 11.06 1.35
C GLU A 4 -16.03 12.47 0.84
N THR A 5 -17.15 13.03 1.32
CA THR A 5 -17.58 14.37 0.88
C THR A 5 -16.60 15.45 1.34
N SER A 6 -16.13 16.28 0.41
CA SER A 6 -15.20 17.38 0.74
C SER A 6 -15.86 18.42 1.64
N GLY A 7 -15.17 18.82 2.71
CA GLY A 7 -15.56 19.93 3.58
C GLY A 7 -15.32 21.33 3.00
N CYS A 8 -14.63 21.45 1.85
CA CYS A 8 -14.21 22.72 1.29
C CYS A 8 -15.41 23.59 0.83
N TYR A 9 -15.57 24.76 1.45
CA TYR A 9 -16.68 25.69 1.15
C TYR A 9 -16.67 26.15 -0.32
N LEU A 10 -15.50 26.52 -0.85
CA LEU A 10 -15.37 26.97 -2.23
C LEU A 10 -15.74 25.85 -3.23
N ALA A 11 -15.28 24.63 -2.98
CA ALA A 11 -15.60 23.48 -3.84
C ALA A 11 -17.11 23.17 -3.82
N LYS A 12 -17.75 23.24 -2.64
CA LYS A 12 -19.21 23.09 -2.51
C LYS A 12 -19.96 24.20 -3.25
N ALA A 13 -19.51 25.44 -3.15
CA ALA A 13 -20.14 26.58 -3.82
C ALA A 13 -20.08 26.44 -5.35
N LEU A 14 -18.91 26.09 -5.89
CA LEU A 14 -18.72 25.87 -7.32
C LEU A 14 -19.55 24.68 -7.84
N ALA A 15 -19.56 23.57 -7.10
CA ALA A 15 -20.37 22.41 -7.45
C ALA A 15 -21.87 22.74 -7.42
N SER A 16 -22.32 23.52 -6.44
CA SER A 16 -23.72 23.95 -6.33
C SER A 16 -24.12 24.85 -7.49
N LEU A 17 -23.28 25.83 -7.83
CA LEU A 17 -23.52 26.71 -8.98
C LEU A 17 -23.62 25.92 -10.28
N TYR A 18 -22.69 24.99 -10.52
CA TYR A 18 -22.76 24.11 -11.69
C TYR A 18 -24.04 23.28 -11.72
N ASN A 19 -24.38 22.63 -10.60
CA ASN A 19 -25.56 21.77 -10.51
C ASN A 19 -26.86 22.54 -10.75
N PHE A 20 -26.94 23.79 -10.27
CA PHE A 20 -28.03 24.71 -10.55
C PHE A 20 -28.16 25.03 -12.05
N LEU A 21 -27.05 25.37 -12.70
CA LEU A 21 -27.03 25.63 -14.15
C LEU A 21 -27.35 24.37 -14.96
N ALA A 22 -26.87 23.21 -14.51
CA ALA A 22 -27.17 21.92 -15.14
C ALA A 22 -28.65 21.59 -15.06
N GLU A 23 -29.31 21.88 -13.93
CA GLU A 23 -30.75 21.71 -13.77
C GLU A 23 -31.55 22.66 -14.68
N LEU A 24 -31.16 23.94 -14.76
CA LEU A 24 -31.82 24.95 -15.60
C LEU A 24 -31.72 24.64 -17.10
N THR A 25 -30.62 24.01 -17.52
CA THR A 25 -30.38 23.61 -18.92
C THR A 25 -30.89 22.20 -19.27
N GLY A 26 -31.45 21.48 -18.30
CA GLY A 26 -31.89 20.09 -18.48
C GLY A 26 -30.75 19.07 -18.61
N ALA A 27 -29.51 19.46 -18.27
CA ALA A 27 -28.36 18.58 -18.28
C ALA A 27 -28.45 17.53 -17.17
N ARG A 28 -28.08 16.29 -17.51
CA ARG A 28 -28.10 15.12 -16.59
C ARG A 28 -26.83 14.98 -15.74
N THR A 29 -25.84 15.85 -15.93
CA THR A 29 -24.57 15.82 -15.21
C THR A 29 -24.70 16.48 -13.83
N ARG A 30 -23.95 15.97 -12.84
CA ARG A 30 -23.83 16.57 -11.50
C ARG A 30 -22.38 16.53 -11.02
N LEU A 31 -21.95 17.59 -10.34
CA LEU A 31 -20.67 17.65 -9.64
C LEU A 31 -20.88 17.33 -8.16
N LYS A 32 -20.05 16.41 -7.63
CA LYS A 32 -19.95 16.10 -6.21
C LYS A 32 -18.48 16.30 -5.79
N PRO A 33 -18.17 17.27 -4.92
CA PRO A 33 -16.81 17.45 -4.45
C PRO A 33 -16.47 16.31 -3.47
N VAL A 34 -15.51 15.48 -3.84
CA VAL A 34 -15.02 14.36 -3.04
C VAL A 34 -13.59 14.62 -2.57
N LEU A 35 -13.24 14.12 -1.40
CA LEU A 35 -11.85 14.04 -0.95
C LEU A 35 -11.15 12.93 -1.74
N ALA A 36 -9.93 13.20 -2.17
CA ALA A 36 -9.04 12.15 -2.61
C ALA A 36 -8.72 11.29 -1.39
N VAL A 37 -9.29 10.08 -1.33
CA VAL A 37 -8.98 9.11 -0.28
C VAL A 37 -7.50 8.74 -0.42
N LYS A 38 -6.73 9.02 0.63
CA LYS A 38 -5.31 8.67 0.71
C LYS A 38 -5.20 7.39 1.52
N ASN A 39 -4.89 6.30 0.83
CA ASN A 39 -4.68 5.00 1.46
C ASN A 39 -3.21 4.87 1.89
N LYS A 40 -2.97 4.07 2.92
CA LYS A 40 -1.60 3.76 3.39
C LYS A 40 -1.29 2.27 3.37
N VAL A 41 -2.32 1.45 3.30
CA VAL A 41 -2.27 0.00 3.45
C VAL A 41 -3.22 -0.67 2.48
N ASP A 42 -2.83 -1.83 1.98
CA ASP A 42 -3.65 -2.75 1.21
C ASP A 42 -3.21 -4.17 1.56
N PHE A 43 -4.01 -4.85 2.38
CA PHE A 43 -3.73 -6.20 2.86
C PHE A 43 -5.01 -6.89 3.32
N ALA A 44 -4.95 -8.23 3.34
CA ALA A 44 -5.93 -9.08 4.00
C ALA A 44 -5.39 -9.55 5.34
N VAL A 45 -6.30 -9.86 6.27
CA VAL A 45 -5.97 -10.36 7.61
C VAL A 45 -6.41 -11.81 7.72
N ALA A 46 -5.61 -12.62 8.40
CA ALA A 46 -5.96 -13.99 8.75
C ALA A 46 -5.50 -14.27 10.18
N GLU A 47 -6.22 -15.16 10.87
CA GLU A 47 -5.87 -15.65 12.19
C GLU A 47 -5.47 -17.14 12.10
N PRO A 48 -4.29 -17.53 12.59
CA PRO A 48 -3.92 -18.94 12.70
C PRO A 48 -4.81 -19.64 13.74
N LEU A 49 -5.54 -20.69 13.33
CA LEU A 49 -6.43 -21.46 14.21
C LEU A 49 -5.83 -22.77 14.72
N VAL A 50 -4.62 -23.10 14.26
CA VAL A 50 -3.90 -24.34 14.58
C VAL A 50 -2.44 -24.01 14.88
N ASP A 51 -1.75 -24.93 15.54
CA ASP A 51 -0.32 -24.80 15.81
C ASP A 51 0.45 -24.61 14.49
N TYR A 52 1.38 -23.66 14.50
CA TYR A 52 2.17 -23.28 13.34
C TYR A 52 3.64 -23.11 13.74
N GLU A 53 4.51 -23.22 12.74
CA GLU A 53 5.92 -22.88 12.84
C GLU A 53 6.18 -21.70 11.89
N LEU A 54 6.70 -20.60 12.42
CA LEU A 54 7.10 -19.47 11.59
C LEU A 54 8.50 -19.74 11.01
N ARG A 55 8.53 -20.22 9.77
CA ARG A 55 9.80 -20.52 9.08
C ARG A 55 9.76 -20.07 7.62
N PHE A 56 10.80 -19.35 7.22
CA PHE A 56 11.05 -19.02 5.81
C PHE A 56 12.16 -19.94 5.27
N PRO A 57 11.94 -20.61 4.12
CA PRO A 57 12.99 -21.43 3.50
C PRO A 57 14.19 -20.62 3.00
N ASP A 58 13.97 -19.35 2.69
CA ASP A 58 14.92 -18.52 1.94
C ASP A 58 15.83 -17.65 2.81
N PHE A 59 15.41 -17.33 4.04
CA PHE A 59 16.16 -16.52 5.00
C PHE A 59 15.73 -16.80 6.45
N SER A 60 16.59 -16.40 7.40
CA SER A 60 16.34 -16.53 8.84
C SER A 60 15.58 -15.31 9.37
N VAL A 61 14.50 -15.54 10.11
CA VAL A 61 13.71 -14.46 10.74
C VAL A 61 14.51 -13.74 11.81
N GLU A 62 15.46 -14.42 12.44
CA GLU A 62 16.32 -13.88 13.50
C GLU A 62 17.22 -12.75 12.99
N GLU A 63 17.74 -12.88 11.76
CA GLU A 63 18.59 -11.88 11.10
C GLU A 63 17.80 -10.77 10.39
N HIS A 64 16.47 -10.92 10.29
CA HIS A 64 15.61 -10.06 9.49
C HIS A 64 14.55 -9.37 10.33
N ARG A 65 13.96 -8.32 9.77
CA ARG A 65 12.82 -7.62 10.36
C ARG A 65 11.76 -7.33 9.31
N PHE A 66 10.50 -7.37 9.72
CA PHE A 66 9.36 -7.20 8.84
C PHE A 66 9.16 -5.72 8.51
N VAL A 67 9.24 -5.34 7.24
CA VAL A 67 9.06 -3.93 6.81
C VAL A 67 7.68 -3.63 6.27
N GLY A 68 6.91 -4.65 5.84
CA GLY A 68 5.61 -4.43 5.25
C GLY A 68 5.13 -5.55 4.31
N LEU A 69 4.04 -5.27 3.60
CA LEU A 69 3.43 -6.18 2.63
C LEU A 69 3.49 -5.59 1.22
N GLY A 70 3.99 -6.38 0.27
CA GLY A 70 3.92 -6.02 -1.15
C GLY A 70 2.49 -6.07 -1.65
N PHE A 71 2.01 -5.03 -2.34
CA PHE A 71 0.60 -4.96 -2.77
C PHE A 71 0.43 -4.64 -4.25
N ALA A 72 1.34 -3.87 -4.85
CA ALA A 72 1.28 -3.48 -6.25
C ALA A 72 2.68 -3.39 -6.87
N GLY A 73 2.78 -3.42 -8.20
CA GLY A 73 4.06 -3.33 -8.89
C GLY A 73 3.94 -3.20 -10.40
N SER A 74 5.10 -3.09 -11.05
CA SER A 74 5.28 -3.08 -12.50
C SER A 74 6.62 -3.75 -12.84
N ASP A 75 6.98 -3.82 -14.12
CA ASP A 75 8.28 -4.35 -14.54
C ASP A 75 9.49 -3.50 -14.12
N ARG A 76 9.27 -2.39 -13.42
CA ARG A 76 10.34 -1.47 -12.98
C ARG A 76 10.40 -1.30 -11.47
N VAL A 77 9.25 -1.30 -10.82
CA VAL A 77 9.14 -0.94 -9.40
C VAL A 77 8.11 -1.80 -8.70
N SER A 78 8.24 -1.93 -7.40
CA SER A 78 7.23 -2.55 -6.55
C SER A 78 6.88 -1.66 -5.36
N CYS A 79 5.64 -1.78 -4.90
CA CYS A 79 5.06 -0.97 -3.84
C CYS A 79 4.81 -1.88 -2.63
N VAL A 80 5.29 -1.43 -1.47
CA VAL A 80 5.16 -2.13 -0.20
C VAL A 80 4.49 -1.18 0.80
N CYS A 81 3.38 -1.60 1.40
CA CYS A 81 2.76 -0.82 2.47
C CYS A 81 3.53 -1.04 3.79
N LYS A 82 3.80 0.03 4.52
CA LYS A 82 4.69 -0.01 5.69
C LYS A 82 4.07 -0.78 6.85
N ALA A 83 4.89 -1.58 7.53
CA ALA A 83 4.52 -2.25 8.77
C ALA A 83 3.95 -1.28 9.82
N ARG A 84 4.51 -0.05 9.94
CA ARG A 84 3.99 0.96 10.87
C ARG A 84 2.52 1.34 10.63
N HIS A 85 2.05 1.32 9.38
CA HIS A 85 0.67 1.65 9.05
C HIS A 85 -0.24 0.45 9.29
N ILE A 86 0.22 -0.78 9.03
CA ILE A 86 -0.50 -2.01 9.37
C ILE A 86 -0.75 -2.08 10.88
N VAL A 87 0.30 -1.82 11.68
CA VAL A 87 0.20 -1.72 13.15
C VAL A 87 -0.69 -0.56 13.58
N GLY A 88 -0.62 0.58 12.88
CA GLY A 88 -1.50 1.73 13.12
C GLY A 88 -2.99 1.43 12.94
N GLU A 89 -3.35 0.49 12.06
CA GLU A 89 -4.72 -0.01 11.89
C GLU A 89 -5.13 -1.06 12.95
N GLY A 90 -4.23 -1.43 13.86
CA GLY A 90 -4.49 -2.41 14.91
C GLY A 90 -4.23 -3.86 14.54
N TYR A 91 -3.37 -4.12 13.54
CA TYR A 91 -2.95 -5.47 13.16
C TYR A 91 -1.45 -5.65 13.35
N TRP A 92 -1.05 -6.77 13.95
CA TRP A 92 0.36 -7.07 14.24
C TRP A 92 0.84 -8.27 13.41
N PRO A 93 2.09 -8.23 12.92
CA PRO A 93 2.69 -9.42 12.35
C PRO A 93 2.92 -10.45 13.46
N VAL A 94 2.73 -11.72 13.11
CA VAL A 94 2.77 -12.83 14.07
C VAL A 94 4.23 -13.16 14.41
N ASP A 95 4.55 -13.13 15.71
CA ASP A 95 5.84 -13.54 16.29
C ASP A 95 7.11 -12.90 15.70
N VAL A 96 6.99 -11.70 15.11
CA VAL A 96 8.14 -10.96 14.53
C VAL A 96 8.14 -9.49 14.88
N GLU A 97 9.34 -8.94 14.92
CA GLU A 97 9.56 -7.51 15.08
C GLU A 97 9.40 -6.76 13.75
N THR A 98 8.74 -5.61 13.81
CA THR A 98 8.62 -4.67 12.70
C THR A 98 9.86 -3.80 12.58
N TYR A 99 10.18 -3.36 11.37
CA TYR A 99 11.19 -2.34 11.10
C TYR A 99 10.55 -1.16 10.36
N ASP A 100 10.73 0.05 10.88
CA ASP A 100 10.24 1.27 10.21
C ASP A 100 11.29 1.75 9.21
N VAL A 101 10.97 1.63 7.92
CA VAL A 101 11.85 2.07 6.83
C VAL A 101 11.78 3.60 6.73
N THR A 102 12.96 4.21 6.73
CA THR A 102 13.18 5.66 6.65
C THR A 102 14.08 6.03 5.49
N GLY A 103 14.25 7.33 5.23
CA GLY A 103 15.15 7.80 4.17
C GLY A 103 16.62 7.35 4.31
N GLY A 104 17.07 6.97 5.51
CA GLY A 104 18.40 6.39 5.73
C GLY A 104 18.54 4.94 5.24
N ASP A 105 17.44 4.30 4.85
CA ASP A 105 17.38 2.93 4.36
C ASP A 105 17.28 2.85 2.83
N VAL A 106 17.16 3.99 2.12
CA VAL A 106 17.20 4.02 0.66
C VAL A 106 18.53 3.45 0.16
N GLY A 107 18.46 2.58 -0.84
CA GLY A 107 19.59 1.78 -1.35
C GLY A 107 19.88 0.50 -0.56
N LYS A 108 19.22 0.27 0.59
CA LYS A 108 19.29 -1.04 1.26
C LYS A 108 18.44 -2.06 0.52
N VAL A 109 18.85 -3.32 0.63
CA VAL A 109 18.16 -4.45 0.02
C VAL A 109 17.05 -4.95 0.95
N VAL A 110 15.87 -5.13 0.37
CA VAL A 110 14.77 -5.87 0.97
C VAL A 110 14.54 -7.19 0.23
N GLU A 111 13.98 -8.14 0.95
CA GLU A 111 13.79 -9.51 0.49
C GLU A 111 12.33 -9.92 0.69
N LYS A 112 11.80 -10.73 -0.23
CA LYS A 112 10.46 -11.29 -0.10
C LYS A 112 10.47 -12.78 -0.43
N SER A 113 9.61 -13.53 0.25
CA SER A 113 9.26 -14.90 -0.12
C SER A 113 7.75 -14.96 -0.33
N GLY A 114 7.33 -15.50 -1.47
CA GLY A 114 5.92 -15.48 -1.90
C GLY A 114 5.54 -16.67 -2.77
N ARG A 115 4.23 -16.92 -2.91
CA ARG A 115 3.69 -18.09 -3.61
C ARG A 115 3.98 -18.14 -5.11
N THR A 116 4.19 -17.00 -5.77
CA THR A 116 4.26 -16.94 -7.24
C THR A 116 5.70 -16.90 -7.72
N SER A 117 6.46 -15.89 -7.33
CA SER A 117 7.87 -15.76 -7.77
C SER A 117 8.88 -16.29 -6.76
N CYS A 118 8.42 -17.04 -5.75
CA CYS A 118 9.25 -17.56 -4.66
C CYS A 118 10.05 -16.41 -4.00
N TYR A 119 11.37 -16.54 -3.97
CA TYR A 119 12.28 -15.60 -3.34
C TYR A 119 12.81 -14.56 -4.33
N SER A 120 12.75 -13.28 -3.94
CA SER A 120 13.39 -12.19 -4.69
C SER A 120 13.92 -11.11 -3.75
N LYS A 121 14.84 -10.30 -4.28
CA LYS A 121 15.44 -9.15 -3.60
C LYS A 121 15.36 -7.92 -4.48
N ALA A 122 15.27 -6.76 -3.87
CA ALA A 122 15.31 -5.47 -4.56
C ALA A 122 15.84 -4.38 -3.64
N GLU A 123 16.42 -3.33 -4.21
CA GLU A 123 16.80 -2.14 -3.45
C GLU A 123 15.59 -1.23 -3.20
N ILE A 124 15.58 -0.59 -2.03
CA ILE A 124 14.65 0.50 -1.72
C ILE A 124 15.03 1.73 -2.54
N VAL A 125 14.09 2.25 -3.31
CA VAL A 125 14.26 3.43 -4.18
C VAL A 125 13.72 4.69 -3.50
N ASP A 126 12.63 4.57 -2.72
CA ASP A 126 12.00 5.66 -1.98
C ASP A 126 11.30 5.08 -0.76
N ASP A 127 11.40 5.74 0.41
CA ASP A 127 10.73 5.28 1.61
C ASP A 127 9.32 5.86 1.78
N SER A 128 8.94 6.96 1.12
CA SER A 128 7.69 7.68 1.41
C SER A 128 6.91 8.11 0.15
N ALA A 129 6.95 7.27 -0.89
CA ALA A 129 6.36 7.56 -2.18
C ALA A 129 4.82 7.74 -2.14
N GLU A 130 4.31 8.49 -3.11
CA GLU A 130 2.88 8.60 -3.43
C GLU A 130 2.61 7.91 -4.78
N VAL A 131 1.77 6.86 -4.79
CA VAL A 131 1.53 6.02 -5.96
C VAL A 131 0.05 5.89 -6.27
N ARG A 132 -0.29 5.87 -7.56
CA ARG A 132 -1.64 5.59 -8.04
C ARG A 132 -1.69 4.17 -8.57
N VAL A 133 -2.51 3.32 -7.95
CA VAL A 133 -2.68 1.92 -8.33
C VAL A 133 -4.02 1.74 -9.02
N ARG A 134 -4.03 1.08 -10.18
CA ARG A 134 -5.24 0.76 -10.92
C ARG A 134 -5.72 -0.64 -10.54
N TYR A 135 -6.94 -0.72 -10.05
CA TYR A 135 -7.71 -1.94 -9.85
C TYR A 135 -8.84 -2.00 -10.89
N ASP A 136 -9.55 -3.13 -10.93
CA ASP A 136 -10.69 -3.32 -11.83
C ASP A 136 -11.79 -2.28 -11.61
N GLU A 137 -12.01 -1.87 -10.35
CA GLU A 137 -13.05 -0.92 -9.95
C GLU A 137 -12.63 0.56 -9.99
N GLY A 138 -11.37 0.86 -10.34
CA GLY A 138 -10.89 2.24 -10.44
C GLY A 138 -9.42 2.45 -10.07
N VAL A 139 -9.07 3.68 -9.72
CA VAL A 139 -7.70 4.06 -9.33
C VAL A 139 -7.70 4.52 -7.88
N ALA A 140 -6.85 3.91 -7.06
CA ALA A 140 -6.64 4.28 -5.67
C ALA A 140 -5.31 5.04 -5.52
N LEU A 141 -5.31 6.07 -4.68
CA LEU A 141 -4.10 6.79 -4.30
C LEU A 141 -3.56 6.22 -3.00
N PHE A 142 -2.28 5.85 -2.99
CA PHE A 142 -1.55 5.43 -1.81
C PHE A 142 -0.44 6.44 -1.49
N THR A 143 -0.23 6.70 -0.21
CA THR A 143 0.79 7.66 0.27
C THR A 143 1.65 7.03 1.34
N ASP A 144 2.90 7.47 1.43
CA ASP A 144 3.87 6.99 2.42
C ASP A 144 4.11 5.48 2.31
N VAL A 145 4.28 5.02 1.06
CA VAL A 145 4.62 3.64 0.71
C VAL A 145 6.11 3.51 0.43
N ILE A 146 6.66 2.33 0.70
CA ILE A 146 8.02 1.99 0.29
C ILE A 146 7.95 1.62 -1.19
N LEU A 147 8.80 2.26 -1.99
CA LEU A 147 9.02 1.94 -3.38
C LEU A 147 10.36 1.20 -3.51
N THR A 148 10.35 0.06 -4.16
CA THR A 148 11.56 -0.71 -4.46
C THR A 148 11.76 -0.78 -5.97
N GLU A 149 12.93 -1.26 -6.41
CA GLU A 149 13.07 -1.85 -7.75
C GLU A 149 12.09 -3.03 -7.93
N LYS A 150 12.11 -3.68 -9.09
CA LYS A 150 11.22 -4.83 -9.35
C LYS A 150 11.46 -5.94 -8.31
N LEU A 151 10.49 -6.10 -7.41
CA LEU A 151 10.50 -7.09 -6.33
C LEU A 151 9.36 -8.10 -6.49
N LEU A 152 8.20 -7.65 -6.96
CA LEU A 152 6.95 -8.41 -7.02
C LEU A 152 6.58 -8.76 -8.47
N GLU A 153 6.03 -9.96 -8.64
CA GLU A 153 5.30 -10.39 -9.84
C GLU A 153 3.78 -10.42 -9.58
N PRO A 154 2.94 -10.38 -10.63
CA PRO A 154 1.50 -10.57 -10.49
C PRO A 154 1.17 -11.83 -9.67
N GLY A 155 0.49 -11.65 -8.54
CA GLY A 155 0.16 -12.73 -7.60
C GLY A 155 1.05 -12.80 -6.35
N ASP A 156 2.13 -12.02 -6.27
CA ASP A 156 2.89 -11.85 -5.03
C ASP A 156 2.24 -10.85 -4.05
N SER A 157 1.12 -10.22 -4.41
CA SER A 157 0.36 -9.35 -3.50
C SER A 157 0.06 -10.06 -2.18
N GLY A 158 0.34 -9.40 -1.06
CA GLY A 158 0.29 -9.96 0.29
C GLY A 158 1.57 -10.65 0.75
N SER A 159 2.61 -10.74 -0.08
CA SER A 159 3.90 -11.31 0.36
C SER A 159 4.56 -10.40 1.40
N SER A 160 5.05 -11.01 2.47
CA SER A 160 5.85 -10.33 3.50
C SER A 160 7.20 -9.89 2.95
N VAL A 161 7.56 -8.64 3.22
CA VAL A 161 8.83 -8.04 2.81
C VAL A 161 9.67 -7.77 4.05
N TRP A 162 10.96 -8.06 3.95
CA TRP A 162 11.90 -8.13 5.06
C TRP A 162 13.17 -7.35 4.75
N ILE A 163 13.80 -6.80 5.78
CA ILE A 163 15.12 -6.19 5.69
C ILE A 163 16.09 -6.93 6.62
N LYS A 164 17.31 -7.16 6.14
CA LYS A 164 18.37 -7.73 6.98
C LYS A 164 18.91 -6.66 7.94
N VAL A 165 19.00 -6.98 9.23
CA VAL A 165 19.45 -6.03 10.28
C VAL A 165 20.74 -6.46 10.99
N VAL A 166 21.30 -7.62 10.63
CA VAL A 166 22.50 -8.23 11.23
C VAL A 166 23.60 -8.40 10.20
#